data_AF-A0A8T3B8R0-F1
#
_entry.id   AF-A0A8T3B8R0-F1
#
_cell.length_a   1.000
_cell.length_b   1.000
_cell.length_c   1.000
_cell.angle_alpha   90.00
_cell.angle_beta   90.00
_cell.angle_gamma   90.00
#
_symmetry.space_group_name_H-M   'P 1'
#
loop_
_entity.id
_entity.type
_entity.pdbx_description
1 polymer ?
#
loop_
_entity_poly.entity_id
_entity_poly.type
_entity_poly.pdbx_seq_one_letter_code
_entity_poly.pdbx_strand_id
1 'polypeptide(L)'
;MRKQRECGPPTTWDIDSTLLYCDICIGEIELGNRPNTHFNKEGWTNLMNKFNSRTEKSYDRTQLKNKWDQLKKDWKLWKDLLRG
;
A
#
# COMPACT_ATOMS: atom_id res chain seq x y z
N MET A 1 8.81 25.15 -13.46
CA MET A 1 7.36 24.88 -13.34
C MET A 1 7.15 23.55 -12.62
N ARG A 2 6.69 23.57 -11.36
CA ARG A 2 6.26 22.36 -10.67
C ARG A 2 4.83 22.08 -11.12
N LYS A 3 4.60 21.04 -11.92
CA LYS A 3 3.23 20.59 -12.23
C LYS A 3 2.56 20.28 -10.90
N GLN A 4 1.55 21.06 -10.55
CA GLN A 4 0.67 20.74 -9.43
C GLN A 4 0.11 19.35 -9.70
N ARG A 5 0.35 18.42 -8.77
CA ARG A 5 -0.40 17.17 -8.72
C ARG A 5 -1.80 17.56 -8.26
N GLU A 6 -2.75 17.51 -9.17
CA GLU A 6 -4.15 17.45 -8.79
C GLU A 6 -4.31 16.21 -7.91
N CYS A 7 -4.55 16.43 -6.62
CA CYS A 7 -4.90 15.36 -5.71
C CYS A 7 -6.31 14.92 -6.15
N GLY A 8 -6.38 13.81 -6.87
CA GLY A 8 -7.65 13.19 -7.25
C GLY A 8 -8.55 12.97 -6.02
N PRO A 9 -9.84 12.70 -6.23
CA PRO A 9 -10.79 12.49 -5.14
C PRO A 9 -10.21 11.50 -4.11
N PRO A 10 -10.46 11.70 -2.80
CA PRO A 10 -9.99 10.82 -1.75
C PRO A 10 -10.33 9.39 -2.14
N THR A 11 -9.31 8.56 -2.34
CA THR A 11 -9.58 7.19 -2.75
C THR A 11 -10.20 6.48 -1.57
N THR A 12 -11.49 6.14 -1.67
CA THR A 12 -12.19 5.37 -0.65
C THR A 12 -11.60 3.97 -0.65
N TRP A 13 -10.79 3.68 0.37
CA TRP A 13 -10.27 2.35 0.64
C TRP A 13 -11.31 1.59 1.44
N ASP A 14 -12.11 0.78 0.78
CA ASP A 14 -13.00 -0.16 1.45
C ASP A 14 -12.21 -1.30 2.12
N ILE A 15 -12.91 -2.10 2.91
CA ILE A 15 -12.31 -3.21 3.68
C ILE A 15 -11.71 -4.23 2.72
N ASP A 16 -12.41 -4.58 1.63
CA ASP A 16 -11.96 -5.58 0.66
C ASP A 16 -10.70 -5.11 -0.09
N SER A 17 -10.67 -3.86 -0.54
CA SER A 17 -9.50 -3.23 -1.14
C SER A 17 -8.31 -3.18 -0.18
N THR A 18 -8.57 -2.96 1.12
CA THR A 18 -7.52 -2.95 2.16
C THR A 18 -6.97 -4.35 2.41
N LEU A 19 -7.83 -5.36 2.52
CA LEU A 19 -7.43 -6.76 2.70
C LEU A 19 -6.64 -7.28 1.50
N LEU A 20 -7.13 -6.99 0.29
CA LEU A 20 -6.44 -7.32 -0.96
C LEU A 20 -5.07 -6.66 -1.04
N TYR A 21 -4.97 -5.40 -0.64
CA TYR A 21 -3.70 -4.69 -0.60
C TYR A 21 -2.70 -5.37 0.34
N CYS A 22 -3.16 -5.78 1.54
CA CYS A 22 -2.34 -6.51 2.50
C CYS A 22 -1.88 -7.87 1.95
N ASP A 23 -2.78 -8.64 1.32
CA ASP A 23 -2.48 -9.93 0.70
C ASP A 23 -1.37 -9.82 -0.35
N ILE A 24 -1.49 -8.85 -1.26
CA ILE A 24 -0.46 -8.59 -2.29
C ILE A 24 0.86 -8.16 -1.64
N CYS A 25 0.81 -7.31 -0.61
CA CYS A 25 2.01 -6.90 0.11
C CYS A 25 2.73 -8.10 0.75
N ILE A 26 1.98 -9.03 1.36
CA ILE A 26 2.54 -10.24 1.96
C ILE A 26 3.21 -11.10 0.88
N GLY A 27 2.53 -11.35 -0.23
CA GLY A 27 3.11 -12.13 -1.33
C GLY A 27 4.40 -11.52 -1.89
N GLU A 28 4.49 -10.20 -2.04
CA GLU A 28 5.74 -9.56 -2.47
C GLU A 28 6.85 -9.63 -1.41
N ILE A 29 6.50 -9.64 -0.11
CA ILE A 29 7.48 -9.83 0.97
C ILE A 29 8.04 -11.25 0.94
N GLU A 30 7.18 -12.25 0.75
CA GLU A 30 7.57 -13.66 0.66
C GLU A 30 8.47 -13.93 -0.55
N LEU A 31 8.26 -13.21 -1.66
CA LEU A 31 9.12 -13.24 -2.84
C LEU A 31 10.47 -12.51 -2.64
N GLY A 32 10.73 -11.92 -1.47
CA GLY A 32 11.98 -11.22 -1.18
C GLY A 32 12.06 -9.81 -1.76
N ASN A 33 10.95 -9.28 -2.30
CA ASN A 33 10.92 -7.93 -2.90
C ASN A 33 10.92 -6.80 -1.86
N ARG A 34 11.02 -7.14 -0.57
CA ARG A 34 11.26 -6.22 0.55
C ARG A 34 12.52 -6.67 1.33
N PRO A 35 13.72 -6.49 0.77
CA PRO A 35 14.96 -7.01 1.37
C PRO A 35 15.35 -6.28 2.67
N ASN A 36 14.87 -5.05 2.87
CA ASN A 36 15.13 -4.24 4.05
C ASN A 36 13.79 -3.72 4.64
N THR A 37 13.71 -2.43 4.91
CA THR A 37 12.53 -1.77 5.48
C THR A 37 11.46 -1.43 4.45
N HIS A 38 11.81 -1.41 3.16
CA HIS A 38 10.95 -0.97 2.04
C HIS A 38 10.97 -1.95 0.87
N PHE A 39 9.89 -1.97 0.09
CA PHE A 39 9.86 -2.68 -1.18
C PHE A 39 10.89 -2.09 -2.14
N ASN A 40 11.59 -2.96 -2.87
CA ASN A 40 12.49 -2.59 -3.95
C ASN A 40 11.67 -2.06 -5.15
N LYS A 41 12.35 -1.67 -6.24
CA LYS A 41 11.67 -1.12 -7.43
C LYS A 41 10.69 -2.14 -8.03
N GLU A 42 11.09 -3.40 -8.11
CA GLU A 42 10.29 -4.48 -8.66
C GLU A 42 9.05 -4.76 -7.82
N GLY A 43 9.19 -4.87 -6.50
CA GLY A 43 8.08 -5.04 -5.56
C GLY A 43 7.03 -3.94 -5.66
N TRP A 44 7.46 -2.67 -5.81
CA TRP A 44 6.51 -1.57 -6.05
C TRP A 44 5.78 -1.69 -7.39
N THR A 45 6.48 -2.09 -8.44
CA THR A 45 5.88 -2.30 -9.77
C THR A 45 4.90 -3.48 -9.74
N ASN A 46 5.29 -4.61 -9.17
CA ASN A 46 4.45 -5.81 -9.04
C ASN A 46 3.22 -5.53 -8.20
N LEU A 47 3.39 -4.90 -7.03
CA LEU A 47 2.30 -4.50 -6.16
C LEU A 47 1.30 -3.59 -6.87
N MET A 48 1.80 -2.57 -7.59
CA MET A 48 0.94 -1.68 -8.38
C MET A 48 0.17 -2.44 -9.47
N ASN A 49 0.86 -3.27 -10.25
CA ASN A 49 0.25 -4.02 -11.34
C ASN A 49 -0.80 -5.01 -10.83
N LYS A 50 -0.46 -5.80 -9.80
CA LYS A 50 -1.36 -6.79 -9.18
C LYS A 50 -2.58 -6.11 -8.57
N PHE A 51 -2.38 -4.98 -7.88
CA PHE A 51 -3.46 -4.27 -7.21
C PHE A 51 -4.41 -3.60 -8.22
N ASN A 52 -3.86 -2.87 -9.20
CA ASN A 52 -4.65 -2.20 -10.23
C ASN A 52 -5.40 -3.22 -11.10
N SER A 53 -4.77 -4.35 -11.44
CA SER A 53 -5.40 -5.42 -12.21
C SER A 53 -6.57 -6.08 -11.47
N ARG A 54 -6.51 -6.22 -10.13
CA ARG A 54 -7.56 -6.88 -9.35
C ARG A 54 -8.69 -5.95 -8.93
N THR A 55 -8.37 -4.66 -8.75
CA THR A 55 -9.35 -3.64 -8.36
C THR A 55 -9.99 -2.95 -9.56
N GLU A 56 -9.49 -3.19 -10.77
CA GLU A 56 -9.84 -2.47 -12.01
C GLU A 56 -9.72 -0.94 -11.88
N LYS A 57 -8.86 -0.48 -10.97
CA LYS A 57 -8.62 0.93 -10.67
C LYS A 57 -7.16 1.29 -10.97
N SER A 58 -6.92 2.56 -11.27
CA SER A 58 -5.57 3.07 -11.51
C SER A 58 -5.03 3.78 -10.26
N TYR A 59 -4.39 3.02 -9.36
CA TYR A 59 -3.67 3.59 -8.23
C TYR A 59 -2.24 3.97 -8.60
N ASP A 60 -1.83 5.15 -8.16
CA ASP A 60 -0.45 5.62 -8.21
C ASP A 60 0.39 5.06 -7.06
N ARG A 61 1.71 5.00 -7.28
CA ARG A 61 2.68 4.59 -6.26
C ARG A 61 2.55 5.41 -4.97
N THR A 62 2.22 6.69 -5.10
CA THR A 62 2.07 7.59 -3.94
C THR A 62 0.86 7.18 -3.10
N GLN A 63 -0.26 6.81 -3.72
CA GLN A 63 -1.46 6.37 -3.00
C GLN A 63 -1.21 5.05 -2.27
N LEU A 64 -0.56 4.10 -2.95
CA LEU A 64 -0.18 2.80 -2.37
C LEU A 64 0.79 2.99 -1.19
N LYS A 65 1.81 3.83 -1.34
CA LYS A 65 2.74 4.16 -0.26
C LYS A 65 2.04 4.80 0.94
N ASN A 66 1.15 5.77 0.70
CA ASN A 66 0.41 6.43 1.76
C ASN A 66 -0.47 5.42 2.53
N LYS A 67 -1.11 4.48 1.82
CA LYS A 67 -1.87 3.40 2.46
C LYS A 67 -0.99 2.50 3.31
N TRP A 68 0.18 2.09 2.81
CA TRP A 68 1.16 1.31 3.59
C TRP A 68 1.61 2.03 4.87
N ASP A 69 1.92 3.33 4.76
CA ASP A 69 2.34 4.13 5.90
C ASP A 69 1.20 4.31 6.93
N GLN A 70 -0.04 4.44 6.48
CA GLN A 70 -1.22 4.46 7.35
C GLN A 70 -1.41 3.13 8.07
N LEU A 71 -1.38 2.00 7.36
CA LEU A 71 -1.54 0.66 7.95
C LEU A 71 -0.51 0.36 9.03
N LYS A 72 0.75 0.81 8.85
CA LYS A 72 1.78 0.69 9.89
C LYS A 72 1.45 1.50 11.14
N LYS A 73 0.89 2.70 10.99
CA LYS A 73 0.48 3.53 12.14
C LYS A 73 -0.68 2.88 12.88
N ASP A 74 -1.68 2.39 12.15
CA ASP A 74 -2.84 1.73 12.73
C ASP A 74 -2.43 0.45 13.48
N TRP A 75 -1.55 -0.37 12.88
CA TRP A 75 -1.01 -1.55 13.55
C TRP A 75 -0.20 -1.21 14.81
N LYS A 76 0.62 -0.15 14.76
CA LYS A 76 1.38 0.30 15.92
C LYS A 76 0.44 0.75 17.04
N LEU A 77 -0.57 1.56 16.72
CA LEU A 77 -1.58 2.01 17.67
C LEU A 77 -2.31 0.82 18.30
N TRP A 78 -2.77 -0.13 17.48
CA TRP A 78 -3.41 -1.35 17.96
C TRP A 78 -2.50 -2.16 18.90
N LYS A 79 -1.23 -2.32 18.54
CA LYS A 79 -0.25 -3.02 19.37
C LYS A 79 0.02 -2.31 20.69
N ASP A 80 0.07 -0.97 20.69
CA ASP A 80 0.27 -0.16 21.89
C ASP A 80 -0.95 -0.26 22.82
N LEU A 81 -2.17 -0.27 22.26
CA LEU A 81 -3.42 -0.47 23.02
C LEU A 81 -3.50 -1.86 23.67
N LEU A 82 -3.00 -2.91 23.02
CA LEU A 82 -2.95 -4.27 23.58
C LEU A 82 -1.88 -4.46 24.67
N ARG A 83 -0.97 -3.49 24.83
CA ARG A 83 0.08 -3.52 25.87
C ARG A 83 -0.34 -2.81 27.16
N GLY A 84 -1.52 -2.18 27.18
CA GLY A 84 -2.15 -1.64 28.39
C GLY A 84 -2.90 -2.71 29.15
#